data_AF-A0A6M0IGV5-F1
#
_entry.id   AF-A0A6M0IGV5-F1
#
_cell.length_a   1.000
_cell.length_b   1.000
_cell.length_c   1.000
_cell.angle_alpha   90.00
_cell.angle_beta   90.00
_cell.angle_gamma   90.00
#
_symmetry.space_group_name_H-M   'P 1'
#
loop_
_entity.id
_entity.type
_entity.pdbx_description
1 polymer ?
#
loop_
_entity_poly.entity_id
_entity_poly.type
_entity_poly.pdbx_seq_one_letter_code
_entity_poly.pdbx_strand_id
1 'polypeptide(L)'
;MAKTITFSGETLKQYILGKSNNVNEEYNTFFDEYYYQGSANRRAQRISALQNENNTVKPIPFRMPSERYYDSYVTRHQQKPYGMSEEEWQEQIAPPNYLINSMVYLGGTTVEATSSINWLSHHTDINISGCTFSEPFNALFFDFKHSLVFTNCLFKGPFICRNSAINNIVFKKCTFDNVEFQVSDSDFNSILFDECHVYSVSVSIDRNPYNIEQTKYINDIDHSVKNINFINTSVTIGNFLGNNIKSIEFDNAKFDELNLDISVKDLYLINKTVDKNRINIKSLNITLEPSAKDTVSIIEGFSIQKFNISGLLRDTTFNIYDIIFNNLLIKNFVNESKLIFNATSLESPGRVEITRSQLGKVEFNYVDFTKADTFRIYLSNITDIITHNTVFSNNIISKDEFDFSTIREIYRQLKSAAGKQSDKVNELRYEALEMEAFKKELIKSNISYDKWILFINEWSNGHG
;
A
#
# COMPACT_ATOMS: atom_id res chain seq x y z
N MET A 1 15.02 34.39 3.33
CA MET A 1 16.25 33.56 3.30
C MET A 1 16.09 32.46 4.34
N ALA A 2 16.02 31.19 3.90
CA ALA A 2 15.98 30.06 4.81
C ALA A 2 17.34 29.91 5.50
N LYS A 3 17.35 29.80 6.82
CA LYS A 3 18.56 29.65 7.61
C LYS A 3 18.78 28.15 7.82
N THR A 4 19.69 27.56 7.06
CA THR A 4 20.08 26.17 7.25
C THR A 4 20.91 26.08 8.53
N ILE A 5 20.36 25.45 9.57
CA ILE A 5 21.11 25.18 10.80
C ILE A 5 21.67 23.77 10.69
N THR A 6 22.99 23.68 10.51
CA THR A 6 23.70 22.41 10.42
C THR A 6 24.25 22.09 11.80
N PHE A 7 23.74 21.03 12.43
CA PHE A 7 24.25 20.58 13.70
C PHE A 7 25.12 19.34 13.49
N SER A 8 26.29 19.29 14.13
CA SER A 8 27.18 18.13 14.12
C SER A 8 27.61 17.78 15.54
N GLY A 9 27.83 16.49 15.80
CA GLY A 9 28.38 15.98 17.06
C GLY A 9 27.71 16.53 18.32
N GLU A 10 28.53 17.09 19.22
CA GLU A 10 28.10 17.61 20.53
C GLU A 10 27.09 18.76 20.41
N THR A 11 27.12 19.56 19.35
CA THR A 11 26.18 20.68 19.17
C THR A 11 24.78 20.20 18.78
N LEU A 12 24.69 19.13 17.97
CA LEU A 12 23.42 18.45 17.71
C LEU A 12 22.90 17.80 18.99
N LYS A 13 23.79 17.20 19.78
CA LYS A 13 23.46 16.63 21.09
C LYS A 13 22.91 17.67 22.07
N GLN A 14 23.58 18.81 22.29
CA GLN A 14 23.09 19.86 23.20
C GLN A 14 21.76 20.47 22.72
N TYR A 15 21.58 20.62 21.40
CA TYR A 15 20.35 21.13 20.79
C TYR A 15 19.18 20.14 20.91
N ILE A 16 19.42 18.85 20.64
CA ILE A 16 18.46 17.76 20.83
C ILE A 16 18.13 17.57 22.32
N LEU A 17 19.01 17.96 23.25
CA LEU A 17 18.80 17.78 24.69
C LEU A 17 18.13 18.98 25.38
N GLY A 18 17.79 20.04 24.65
CA GLY A 18 17.13 21.22 25.22
C GLY A 18 17.91 21.90 26.35
N LYS A 19 19.22 21.65 26.47
CA LYS A 19 20.05 22.25 27.51
C LYS A 19 20.32 23.71 27.19
N SER A 20 19.52 24.57 27.80
CA SER A 20 20.01 25.87 28.27
C SER A 20 21.27 25.65 29.11
N ASN A 21 22.21 26.58 29.08
CA ASN A 21 23.56 26.50 29.68
C ASN A 21 23.62 26.26 31.21
N ASN A 22 22.54 25.85 31.89
CA ASN A 22 22.50 25.60 33.32
C ASN A 22 22.29 24.12 33.63
N VAL A 23 23.39 23.50 34.04
CA VAL A 23 23.51 22.15 34.62
C VAL A 23 23.09 22.25 36.10
N ASN A 24 22.07 21.50 36.57
CA ASN A 24 21.93 20.98 37.97
C ASN A 24 20.50 20.59 38.44
N GLU A 25 19.62 19.97 37.63
CA GLU A 25 18.41 19.33 38.21
C GLU A 25 18.07 17.99 37.56
N GLU A 26 17.90 16.94 38.38
CA GLU A 26 17.43 15.61 38.00
C GLU A 26 15.90 15.55 38.13
N TYR A 27 15.20 15.10 37.09
CA TYR A 27 13.74 14.87 37.12
C TYR A 27 13.43 13.38 37.08
N ASN A 28 12.65 12.90 38.07
CA ASN A 28 12.13 11.54 38.14
C ASN A 28 11.05 11.29 37.07
N THR A 29 11.15 10.18 36.35
CA THR A 29 10.19 9.74 35.32
C THR A 29 8.84 9.33 35.91
N PHE A 30 7.75 9.97 35.48
CA PHE A 30 6.38 9.51 35.67
C PHE A 30 5.88 8.77 34.42
N PHE A 31 5.29 7.59 34.61
CA PHE A 31 4.55 6.85 33.59
C PHE A 31 3.05 7.02 33.87
N ASP A 32 2.30 7.53 32.88
CA ASP A 32 0.84 7.44 32.86
C ASP A 32 0.38 7.16 31.42
N GLU A 33 -0.24 6.01 31.21
CA GLU A 33 -0.89 5.66 29.94
C GLU A 33 -2.15 6.50 29.77
N TYR A 34 -2.13 7.47 28.86
CA TYR A 34 -3.30 8.30 28.59
C TYR A 34 -4.04 7.81 27.33
N TYR A 35 -5.24 7.28 27.52
CA TYR A 35 -6.19 7.01 26.44
C TYR A 35 -6.84 8.33 25.99
N TYR A 36 -6.58 8.76 24.75
CA TYR A 36 -7.10 10.00 24.19
C TYR A 36 -8.58 9.86 23.80
N GLN A 37 -9.50 10.47 24.56
CA GLN A 37 -10.93 10.59 24.24
C GLN A 37 -11.27 11.93 23.55
N GLY A 38 -10.43 12.42 22.64
CA GLY A 38 -10.75 13.63 21.86
C GLY A 38 -11.61 13.30 20.63
N SER A 39 -12.72 14.03 20.45
CA SER A 39 -13.68 13.80 19.36
C SER A 39 -13.06 13.95 17.95
N ALA A 40 -13.45 13.05 17.04
CA ALA A 40 -13.01 12.96 15.65
C ALA A 40 -12.96 14.30 14.88
N ASN A 41 -13.82 15.25 15.24
CA ASN A 41 -13.85 16.60 14.69
C ASN A 41 -12.53 17.38 14.82
N ARG A 42 -11.75 17.18 15.89
CA ARG A 42 -10.50 17.95 16.08
C ARG A 42 -9.36 17.46 15.18
N ARG A 43 -9.29 16.16 14.88
CA ARG A 43 -8.28 15.61 13.96
C ARG A 43 -8.61 15.96 12.50
N ALA A 44 -9.89 15.91 12.12
CA ALA A 44 -10.35 16.34 10.79
C ALA A 44 -10.04 17.81 10.52
N GLN A 45 -10.30 18.69 11.50
CA GLN A 45 -9.92 20.10 11.41
C GLN A 45 -8.40 20.29 11.27
N ARG A 46 -7.59 19.43 11.90
CA ARG A 46 -6.12 19.45 11.82
C ARG A 46 -5.61 19.04 10.44
N ILE A 47 -6.13 17.95 9.87
CA ILE A 47 -5.79 17.48 8.51
C ILE A 47 -6.26 18.48 7.45
N SER A 48 -7.46 19.04 7.58
CA SER A 48 -7.93 20.12 6.69
C SER A 48 -7.10 21.41 6.81
N ALA A 49 -6.52 21.70 7.97
CA ALA A 49 -5.58 22.80 8.15
C ALA A 49 -4.17 22.48 7.65
N LEU A 50 -3.78 21.20 7.58
CA LEU A 50 -2.54 20.71 6.96
C LEU A 50 -2.57 20.83 5.44
N GLN A 51 -3.72 20.51 4.83
CA GLN A 51 -3.92 20.51 3.38
C GLN A 51 -4.18 21.91 2.78
N ASN A 52 -4.60 22.89 3.58
CA ASN A 52 -4.80 24.27 3.13
C ASN A 52 -3.51 25.10 3.25
N GLU A 53 -2.85 25.37 2.12
CA GLU A 53 -1.61 26.16 2.03
C GLU A 53 -1.76 27.62 2.51
N ASN A 54 -3.00 28.15 2.58
CA ASN A 54 -3.27 29.57 2.88
C ASN A 54 -3.74 29.87 4.31
N ASN A 55 -3.79 28.89 5.22
CA ASN A 55 -4.36 29.13 6.55
C ASN A 55 -3.32 29.54 7.60
N THR A 56 -3.39 30.81 8.02
CA THR A 56 -2.75 31.41 9.21
C THR A 56 -3.34 30.91 10.54
N VAL A 57 -4.07 29.79 10.52
CA VAL A 57 -4.74 29.22 11.69
C VAL A 57 -3.67 28.77 12.67
N LYS A 58 -3.51 29.56 13.75
CA LYS A 58 -2.71 29.17 14.91
C LYS A 58 -3.24 27.83 15.41
N PRO A 59 -2.38 26.83 15.68
CA PRO A 59 -2.83 25.57 16.26
C PRO A 59 -3.62 25.88 17.54
N ILE A 60 -4.84 25.36 17.65
CA ILE A 60 -5.63 25.51 18.86
C ILE A 60 -4.91 24.69 19.93
N PRO A 61 -4.41 25.30 21.02
CA PRO A 61 -3.77 24.54 22.09
C PRO A 61 -4.78 23.55 22.65
N PHE A 62 -4.44 22.25 22.66
CA PHE A 62 -5.20 21.28 23.42
C PHE A 62 -5.18 21.72 24.88
N ARG A 63 -6.36 21.75 25.50
CA ARG A 63 -6.49 21.90 26.95
C ARG A 63 -6.69 20.51 27.50
N MET A 64 -5.84 20.08 28.43
CA MET A 64 -6.15 18.92 29.26
C MET A 64 -7.56 19.09 29.87
N PRO A 65 -8.36 18.02 30.02
CA PRO A 65 -9.60 18.10 30.77
C PRO A 65 -9.29 18.63 32.19
N SER A 66 -9.89 19.76 32.54
CA SER A 66 -9.58 20.53 33.76
C SER A 66 -9.72 19.73 35.05
N GLU A 67 -10.49 18.64 35.05
CA GLU A 67 -10.76 17.83 36.23
C GLU A 67 -9.55 16.98 36.68
N ARG A 68 -8.65 16.54 35.79
CA ARG A 68 -7.48 15.72 36.19
C ARG A 68 -6.22 16.51 36.55
N TYR A 69 -6.09 17.75 36.06
CA TYR A 69 -5.03 18.67 36.50
C TYR A 69 -5.19 19.02 37.99
N TYR A 70 -6.45 19.15 38.44
CA TYR A 70 -6.77 19.48 39.82
C TYR A 70 -6.49 18.35 40.82
N ASP A 71 -6.73 17.08 40.47
CA ASP A 71 -6.66 15.98 41.44
C ASP A 71 -5.25 15.43 41.73
N SER A 72 -4.29 15.60 40.82
CA SER A 72 -2.94 15.01 40.95
C SER A 72 -1.82 16.02 41.19
N TYR A 73 -1.91 17.20 40.57
CA TYR A 73 -0.87 18.23 40.58
C TYR A 73 -1.15 19.34 41.61
N VAL A 74 -2.36 19.90 41.58
CA VAL A 74 -2.75 20.99 42.52
C VAL A 74 -2.74 20.50 43.96
N THR A 75 -3.27 19.31 44.23
CA THR A 75 -3.32 18.70 45.59
C THR A 75 -1.94 18.48 46.21
N ARG A 76 -0.88 18.28 45.41
CA ARG A 76 0.49 18.13 45.93
C ARG A 76 1.21 19.45 46.14
N HIS A 77 0.72 20.56 45.59
CA HIS A 77 1.38 21.88 45.61
C HIS A 77 0.53 22.99 46.26
N GLN A 78 -0.53 22.60 47.00
CA GLN A 78 -1.41 23.49 47.76
C GLN A 78 -0.72 24.23 48.92
N GLN A 79 0.45 23.77 49.38
CA GLN A 79 1.22 24.49 50.38
C GLN A 79 2.31 25.33 49.72
N LYS A 80 2.15 26.65 49.79
CA LYS A 80 3.16 27.61 49.39
C LYS A 80 4.49 27.36 50.13
N PRO A 81 5.60 27.07 49.44
CA PRO A 81 6.89 26.86 50.08
C PRO A 81 7.33 28.08 50.89
N TYR A 82 7.93 27.85 52.06
CA TYR A 82 8.40 28.93 52.93
C TYR A 82 9.52 29.72 52.23
N GLY A 83 9.33 31.03 52.06
CA GLY A 83 10.29 31.92 51.39
C GLY A 83 10.03 32.17 49.90
N MET A 84 9.05 31.49 49.29
CA MET A 84 8.62 31.77 47.92
C MET A 84 7.63 32.94 47.90
N SER A 85 7.72 33.84 46.91
CA SER A 85 6.75 34.93 46.77
C SER A 85 5.38 34.41 46.31
N GLU A 86 4.31 35.20 46.50
CA GLU A 86 2.97 34.78 46.05
C GLU A 86 2.89 34.68 44.53
N GLU A 87 3.55 35.58 43.80
CA GLU A 87 3.61 35.56 42.33
C GLU A 87 4.36 34.33 41.80
N GLU A 88 5.52 33.99 42.38
CA GLU A 88 6.27 32.78 41.99
C GLU A 88 5.48 31.51 42.27
N TRP A 89 4.78 31.44 43.42
CA TRP A 89 3.95 30.27 43.75
C TRP A 89 2.74 30.15 42.80
N GLN A 90 2.07 31.26 42.49
CA GLN A 90 0.96 31.30 41.53
C GLN A 90 1.40 30.94 40.11
N GLU A 91 2.59 31.38 39.68
CA GLU A 91 3.18 31.01 38.39
C GLU A 91 3.54 29.52 38.33
N GLN A 92 3.94 28.92 39.44
CA GLN A 92 4.30 27.50 39.55
C GLN A 92 3.08 26.56 39.55
N ILE A 93 1.94 26.97 40.11
CA ILE A 93 0.69 26.20 40.10
C ILE A 93 -0.21 26.51 38.89
N ALA A 94 0.06 27.60 38.17
CA ALA A 94 -0.66 27.95 36.95
C ALA A 94 -0.54 26.80 35.93
N PRO A 95 -1.66 26.39 35.28
CA PRO A 95 -1.60 25.40 34.23
C PRO A 95 -0.61 25.89 33.16
N PRO A 96 0.32 25.03 32.70
CA PRO A 96 1.33 25.46 31.73
C PRO A 96 0.65 26.05 30.50
N ASN A 97 1.15 27.19 30.02
CA ASN A 97 0.68 27.84 28.78
C ASN A 97 1.03 27.05 27.51
N TYR A 98 1.69 25.91 27.67
CA TYR A 98 2.12 25.02 26.60
C TYR A 98 1.57 23.63 26.84
N LEU A 99 1.13 23.03 25.74
CA LEU A 99 0.66 21.68 25.66
C LEU A 99 1.84 20.74 25.40
N ILE A 100 2.08 19.76 26.28
CA ILE A 100 2.88 18.57 25.95
C ILE A 100 1.89 17.48 25.55
N ASN A 101 1.80 17.17 24.26
CA ASN A 101 0.91 16.14 23.72
C ASN A 101 1.65 14.91 23.15
N SER A 102 2.90 14.67 23.56
CA SER A 102 3.65 13.50 23.11
C SER A 102 4.52 12.95 24.23
N MET A 103 4.39 11.65 24.52
CA MET A 103 5.50 10.91 25.10
C MET A 103 6.59 10.80 24.04
N VAL A 104 7.74 11.42 24.31
CA VAL A 104 8.95 11.26 23.50
C VAL A 104 9.72 10.07 24.05
N TYR A 105 9.84 8.98 23.26
CA TYR A 105 10.83 7.93 23.51
C TYR A 105 12.02 8.12 22.59
N LEU A 106 13.16 8.51 23.15
CA LEU A 106 14.44 8.38 22.49
C LEU A 106 15.20 7.21 23.13
N GLY A 107 14.83 6.00 22.68
CA GLY A 107 15.59 4.78 22.91
C GLY A 107 16.80 4.78 22.00
N GLY A 108 17.98 4.68 22.62
CA GLY A 108 19.32 4.88 22.07
C GLY A 108 20.35 4.63 23.18
N THR A 109 21.05 3.50 23.23
CA THR A 109 22.35 3.44 23.91
C THR A 109 23.33 4.22 23.05
N THR A 110 23.25 5.54 23.15
CA THR A 110 24.47 6.34 23.16
C THR A 110 25.20 5.98 24.44
N VAL A 111 26.52 6.04 24.46
CA VAL A 111 27.22 6.12 25.75
C VAL A 111 26.64 7.38 26.45
N GLU A 112 25.76 7.14 27.44
CA GLU A 112 25.00 8.05 28.30
C GLU A 112 24.57 9.41 27.71
N ALA A 113 23.41 9.47 27.02
CA ALA A 113 22.57 10.68 26.86
C ALA A 113 21.22 10.38 26.17
N THR A 114 20.11 10.37 26.92
CA THR A 114 18.74 10.22 26.40
C THR A 114 18.13 11.56 26.03
N SER A 115 17.61 11.65 24.82
CA SER A 115 17.20 12.84 24.11
C SER A 115 15.71 13.15 24.27
N SER A 116 15.27 14.39 23.98
CA SER A 116 13.84 14.76 23.87
C SER A 116 13.63 15.89 22.84
N ILE A 117 12.67 15.73 21.92
CA ILE A 117 12.33 16.76 20.93
C ILE A 117 11.32 17.71 21.55
N ASN A 118 11.73 18.95 21.84
CA ASN A 118 10.83 20.06 22.10
C ASN A 118 10.52 20.81 20.80
N TRP A 119 9.25 21.22 20.66
CA TRP A 119 8.73 22.02 19.54
C TRP A 119 9.60 23.26 19.31
N LEU A 120 10.39 23.23 18.23
CA LEU A 120 10.81 24.47 17.58
C LEU A 120 9.69 24.89 16.65
N SER A 121 9.09 26.04 16.95
CA SER A 121 8.10 26.75 16.15
C SER A 121 8.68 27.28 14.83
N HIS A 122 9.53 26.50 14.16
CA HIS A 122 10.21 26.90 12.95
C HIS A 122 9.80 25.95 11.84
N HIS A 123 9.14 26.55 10.85
CA HIS A 123 8.62 25.96 9.64
C HIS A 123 9.72 25.41 8.72
N THR A 124 10.52 24.46 9.20
CA THR A 124 11.74 24.01 8.52
C THR A 124 11.88 22.50 8.56
N ASP A 125 12.37 21.93 7.48
CA ASP A 125 12.72 20.51 7.39
C ASP A 125 13.76 20.13 8.46
N ILE A 126 13.60 18.96 9.07
CA ILE A 126 14.58 18.39 10.00
C ILE A 126 15.56 17.57 9.18
N ASN A 127 16.84 17.95 9.23
CA ASN A 127 17.92 17.26 8.53
C ASN A 127 18.86 16.61 9.54
N ILE A 128 19.02 15.30 9.45
CA ILE A 128 19.90 14.49 10.30
C ILE A 128 20.93 13.82 9.39
N SER A 129 22.22 13.98 9.69
CA SER A 129 23.28 13.47 8.82
C SER A 129 24.44 12.85 9.57
N GLY A 130 25.00 11.76 9.03
CA GLY A 130 26.18 11.09 9.57
C GLY A 130 25.96 10.42 10.93
N CYS A 131 24.71 10.10 11.30
CA CYS A 131 24.37 9.53 12.60
C CYS A 131 24.29 7.99 12.54
N THR A 132 24.62 7.33 13.66
CA THR A 132 24.35 5.91 13.87
C THR A 132 23.27 5.75 14.95
N PHE A 133 22.20 5.02 14.63
CA PHE A 133 21.10 4.71 15.54
C PHE A 133 21.24 3.26 16.00
N SER A 134 21.82 3.05 17.19
CA SER A 134 22.00 1.72 17.77
C SER A 134 20.70 1.08 18.27
N GLU A 135 19.69 1.90 18.57
CA GLU A 135 18.39 1.50 19.09
C GLU A 135 17.26 2.00 18.17
N PRO A 136 16.01 1.55 18.39
CA PRO A 136 14.88 1.98 17.58
C PRO A 136 14.69 3.51 17.53
N PHE A 137 14.55 4.07 16.32
CA PHE A 137 14.07 5.43 16.13
C PHE A 137 12.54 5.42 16.05
N ASN A 138 11.87 5.99 17.07
CA ASN A 138 10.41 5.97 17.18
C ASN A 138 9.79 7.33 16.84
N ALA A 139 9.13 7.43 15.69
CA ALA A 139 8.28 8.54 15.27
C ALA A 139 6.79 8.22 15.57
N LEU A 140 6.38 8.40 16.82
CA LEU A 140 5.00 8.08 17.25
C LEU A 140 4.19 9.37 17.42
N PHE A 141 3.00 9.41 16.83
CA PHE A 141 2.05 10.53 16.95
C PHE A 141 2.63 11.89 16.52
N PHE A 142 3.60 11.89 15.60
CA PHE A 142 4.16 13.10 15.04
C PHE A 142 3.12 13.80 14.17
N ASP A 143 2.94 15.10 14.35
CA ASP A 143 2.24 15.94 13.38
C ASP A 143 3.23 17.00 12.90
N PHE A 144 3.77 16.76 11.71
CA PHE A 144 4.89 17.47 11.17
C PHE A 144 4.65 17.82 9.69
N LYS A 145 4.36 19.10 9.45
CA LYS A 145 4.12 19.66 8.10
C LYS A 145 5.32 19.62 7.15
N HIS A 146 6.50 19.31 7.67
CA HIS A 146 7.75 19.44 6.95
C HIS A 146 8.38 18.07 6.70
N SER A 147 9.56 18.09 6.09
CA SER A 147 10.28 16.89 5.71
C SER A 147 11.22 16.45 6.82
N LEU A 148 11.29 15.15 7.07
CA LEU A 148 12.31 14.52 7.90
C LEU A 148 13.33 13.85 6.96
N VAL A 149 14.55 14.38 6.94
CA VAL A 149 15.59 14.00 5.98
C VAL A 149 16.77 13.38 6.73
N PHE A 150 17.12 12.16 6.36
CA PHE A 150 18.29 11.44 6.85
C PHE A 150 19.32 11.32 5.71
N THR A 151 20.58 11.65 5.97
CA THR A 151 21.66 11.57 4.97
C THR A 151 22.90 10.87 5.53
N ASN A 152 23.40 9.84 4.86
CA ASN A 152 24.56 9.06 5.31
C ASN A 152 24.40 8.52 6.75
N CYS A 153 23.19 8.08 7.11
CA CYS A 153 22.90 7.53 8.45
C CYS A 153 22.93 5.99 8.44
N LEU A 154 23.33 5.39 9.56
CA LEU A 154 23.32 3.95 9.80
C LEU A 154 22.28 3.62 10.88
N PHE A 155 21.30 2.78 10.54
CA PHE A 155 20.30 2.26 11.46
C PHE A 155 20.68 0.82 11.82
N LYS A 156 21.00 0.59 13.10
CA LYS A 156 21.16 -0.74 13.70
C LYS A 156 19.99 -1.11 14.61
N GLY A 157 19.15 -0.13 14.96
CA GLY A 157 17.80 -0.33 15.46
C GLY A 157 16.75 0.06 14.41
N PRO A 158 15.52 -0.49 14.49
CA PRO A 158 14.46 -0.24 13.53
C PRO A 158 14.02 1.22 13.51
N PHE A 159 13.53 1.69 12.37
CA PHE A 159 12.81 2.96 12.27
C PHE A 159 11.31 2.65 12.33
N ILE A 160 10.61 3.19 13.33
CA ILE A 160 9.20 2.89 13.57
C ILE A 160 8.42 4.20 13.54
N CYS A 161 7.51 4.35 12.58
CA CYS A 161 6.59 5.46 12.51
C CYS A 161 5.15 4.98 12.63
N ARG A 162 4.41 5.49 13.62
CA ARG A 162 3.01 5.11 13.84
C ARG A 162 2.12 6.30 14.15
N ASN A 163 0.86 6.26 13.68
CA ASN A 163 -0.15 7.27 13.99
C ASN A 163 0.31 8.71 13.76
N SER A 164 1.18 8.92 12.77
CA SER A 164 1.86 10.19 12.53
C SER A 164 1.41 10.80 11.20
N ALA A 165 1.33 12.12 11.12
CA ALA A 165 1.18 12.89 9.90
C ALA A 165 2.49 13.62 9.62
N ILE A 166 3.28 13.14 8.68
CA ILE A 166 4.56 13.74 8.29
C ILE A 166 4.49 14.01 6.79
N ASN A 167 4.80 15.23 6.35
CA ASN A 167 4.70 15.55 4.93
C ASN A 167 5.61 14.65 4.09
N ASN A 168 6.93 14.69 4.34
CA ASN A 168 7.87 13.84 3.62
C ASN A 168 8.86 13.15 4.58
N ILE A 169 9.22 11.91 4.30
CA ILE A 169 10.41 11.26 4.87
C ILE A 169 11.37 10.94 3.75
N VAL A 170 12.63 11.34 3.91
CA VAL A 170 13.66 11.15 2.89
C VAL A 170 14.89 10.49 3.51
N PHE A 171 15.34 9.38 2.95
CA PHE A 171 16.58 8.70 3.30
C PHE A 171 17.53 8.75 2.10
N LYS A 172 18.71 9.34 2.28
CA LYS A 172 19.76 9.43 1.26
C LYS A 172 21.01 8.72 1.74
N LYS A 173 21.48 7.73 0.99
CA LYS A 173 22.72 6.99 1.31
C LYS A 173 22.67 6.39 2.73
N CYS A 174 21.49 5.98 3.16
CA CYS A 174 21.28 5.38 4.47
C CYS A 174 21.41 3.86 4.39
N THR A 175 21.83 3.24 5.49
CA THR A 175 21.89 1.78 5.62
C THR A 175 21.04 1.34 6.81
N PHE A 176 20.16 0.36 6.61
CA PHE A 176 19.42 -0.34 7.67
C PHE A 176 20.02 -1.73 7.80
N ASP A 177 20.92 -1.89 8.76
CA ASP A 177 21.71 -3.10 8.99
C ASP A 177 20.87 -4.15 9.72
N ASN A 178 20.27 -5.06 8.96
CA ASN A 178 19.42 -6.14 9.46
C ASN A 178 18.26 -5.66 10.35
N VAL A 179 17.76 -4.46 10.08
CA VAL A 179 16.62 -3.86 10.79
C VAL A 179 15.54 -3.39 9.83
N GLU A 180 14.35 -3.21 10.39
CA GLU A 180 13.14 -2.86 9.66
C GLU A 180 12.89 -1.34 9.67
N PHE A 181 12.48 -0.82 8.52
CA PHE A 181 11.72 0.41 8.43
C PHE A 181 10.24 0.05 8.46
N GLN A 182 9.53 0.51 9.49
CA GLN A 182 8.12 0.23 9.72
C GLN A 182 7.31 1.52 9.73
N VAL A 183 6.26 1.56 8.91
CA VAL A 183 5.23 2.60 8.92
C VAL A 183 3.88 1.95 9.17
N SER A 184 3.12 2.44 10.15
CA SER A 184 1.73 2.01 10.34
C SER A 184 0.77 3.18 10.58
N ASP A 185 -0.40 3.14 9.94
CA ASP A 185 -1.52 4.07 10.17
C ASP A 185 -1.07 5.53 10.25
N SER A 186 -0.36 5.98 9.22
CA SER A 186 0.30 7.28 9.19
C SER A 186 0.09 7.96 7.85
N ASP A 187 0.07 9.30 7.86
CA ASP A 187 -0.19 10.15 6.71
C ASP A 187 1.11 10.70 6.15
N PHE A 188 1.38 10.40 4.86
CA PHE A 188 2.55 10.85 4.13
C PHE A 188 2.22 11.36 2.74
N ASN A 189 2.81 12.49 2.37
CA ASN A 189 2.84 12.91 0.98
C ASN A 189 3.92 12.16 0.19
N SER A 190 5.09 11.91 0.80
CA SER A 190 6.10 11.04 0.19
C SER A 190 7.01 10.35 1.20
N ILE A 191 7.45 9.13 0.84
CA ILE A 191 8.56 8.43 1.45
C ILE A 191 9.58 8.17 0.33
N LEU A 192 10.82 8.62 0.49
CA LEU A 192 11.88 8.48 -0.51
C LEU A 192 13.08 7.75 0.07
N PHE A 193 13.53 6.71 -0.62
CA PHE A 193 14.82 6.06 -0.43
C PHE A 193 15.69 6.31 -1.67
N ASP A 194 16.84 6.93 -1.47
CA ASP A 194 17.77 7.32 -2.53
C ASP A 194 19.18 6.82 -2.20
N GLU A 195 19.72 5.94 -3.05
CA GLU A 195 21.01 5.25 -2.85
C GLU A 195 21.09 4.52 -1.49
N CYS A 196 19.99 3.93 -1.02
CA CYS A 196 19.92 3.25 0.29
C CYS A 196 20.15 1.74 0.19
N HIS A 197 20.58 1.15 1.31
CA HIS A 197 20.54 -0.30 1.52
C HIS A 197 19.61 -0.61 2.70
N VAL A 198 18.47 -1.25 2.44
CA VAL A 198 17.45 -1.50 3.44
C VAL A 198 17.22 -3.00 3.59
N TYR A 199 17.33 -3.54 4.80
CA TYR A 199 17.04 -4.97 5.00
C TYR A 199 15.53 -5.25 4.82
N SER A 200 14.67 -4.54 5.57
CA SER A 200 13.22 -4.73 5.49
C SER A 200 12.47 -3.40 5.45
N VAL A 201 11.51 -3.28 4.54
CA VAL A 201 10.55 -2.18 4.45
C VAL A 201 9.15 -2.73 4.65
N SER A 202 8.40 -2.17 5.59
CA SER A 202 7.05 -2.58 5.94
C SER A 202 6.16 -1.36 6.10
N VAL A 203 5.19 -1.22 5.19
CA VAL A 203 4.22 -0.13 5.22
C VAL A 203 2.83 -0.75 5.34
N SER A 204 2.12 -0.45 6.43
CA SER A 204 0.79 -1.00 6.72
C SER A 204 -0.19 0.12 7.04
N ILE A 205 -1.08 0.45 6.11
CA ILE A 205 -2.00 1.61 6.25
C ILE A 205 -3.43 1.13 6.38
N ASP A 206 -4.15 1.53 7.43
CA ASP A 206 -5.56 1.20 7.66
C ASP A 206 -5.87 -0.29 7.58
N ARG A 207 -4.87 -1.11 7.86
CA ARG A 207 -5.04 -2.55 7.94
C ARG A 207 -5.74 -2.79 9.25
N ASN A 208 -7.06 -2.91 9.22
CA ASN A 208 -7.83 -3.28 10.40
C ASN A 208 -7.91 -4.82 10.45
N PRO A 209 -7.02 -5.53 11.17
CA PRO A 209 -7.07 -6.99 11.24
C PRO A 209 -8.29 -7.50 12.02
N TYR A 210 -9.02 -6.63 12.70
CA TYR A 210 -10.18 -7.00 13.51
C TYR A 210 -11.45 -6.36 12.95
N ASN A 211 -12.46 -7.18 12.74
CA ASN A 211 -13.87 -6.80 12.60
C ASN A 211 -14.30 -6.07 13.88
N ILE A 212 -13.95 -4.79 14.02
CA ILE A 212 -14.27 -4.03 15.21
C ILE A 212 -15.69 -3.48 15.07
N GLU A 213 -16.67 -4.36 15.28
CA GLU A 213 -18.01 -3.94 15.72
C GLU A 213 -17.98 -3.34 17.16
N GLN A 214 -16.84 -3.42 17.86
CA GLN A 214 -16.74 -3.11 19.31
C GLN A 214 -15.99 -1.83 19.70
N THR A 215 -15.44 -1.05 18.77
CA THR A 215 -14.97 0.31 19.03
C THR A 215 -15.48 1.22 17.93
N LYS A 216 -16.77 1.50 17.99
CA LYS A 216 -17.43 2.68 17.40
C LYS A 216 -16.92 4.02 18.00
N TYR A 217 -15.65 4.08 18.38
CA TYR A 217 -14.91 5.32 18.59
C TYR A 217 -13.96 5.46 17.40
N ILE A 218 -14.56 5.48 16.21
CA ILE A 218 -13.87 5.58 14.93
C ILE A 218 -13.43 7.03 14.79
N ASN A 219 -12.13 7.28 14.91
CA ASN A 219 -11.53 8.47 14.34
C ASN A 219 -11.50 8.24 12.82
N ASP A 220 -12.63 8.55 12.18
CA ASP A 220 -13.01 8.39 10.75
C ASP A 220 -12.14 9.20 9.77
N ILE A 221 -10.82 9.02 9.78
CA ILE A 221 -10.00 9.55 8.68
C ILE A 221 -9.05 8.47 8.22
N ASP A 222 -9.31 8.01 7.01
CA ASP A 222 -8.44 7.16 6.21
C ASP A 222 -7.01 7.72 6.23
N HIS A 223 -6.06 6.93 6.71
CA HIS A 223 -4.65 7.25 6.61
C HIS A 223 -4.20 7.05 5.16
N SER A 224 -3.19 7.78 4.71
CA SER A 224 -2.73 7.66 3.32
C SER A 224 -1.23 7.84 3.15
N VAL A 225 -0.65 7.02 2.26
CA VAL A 225 0.71 7.22 1.75
C VAL A 225 0.60 7.50 0.27
N LYS A 226 0.81 8.76 -0.13
CA LYS A 226 0.61 9.13 -1.53
C LYS A 226 1.69 8.57 -2.45
N ASN A 227 2.97 8.68 -2.07
CA ASN A 227 4.08 8.24 -2.91
C ASN A 227 5.16 7.54 -2.09
N ILE A 228 5.66 6.41 -2.58
CA ILE A 228 6.83 5.72 -2.05
C ILE A 228 7.80 5.52 -3.22
N ASN A 229 9.00 6.09 -3.10
CA ASN A 229 9.97 6.11 -4.18
C ASN A 229 11.26 5.40 -3.74
N PHE A 230 11.75 4.49 -4.59
CA PHE A 230 13.03 3.82 -4.42
C PHE A 230 13.92 4.15 -5.60
N ILE A 231 14.98 4.92 -5.36
CA ILE A 231 15.95 5.35 -6.37
C ILE A 231 17.30 4.72 -6.03
N ASN A 232 17.88 3.94 -6.94
CA ASN A 232 19.17 3.26 -6.77
C ASN A 232 19.27 2.50 -5.42
N THR A 233 18.16 1.96 -4.94
CA THR A 233 18.03 1.40 -3.59
C THR A 233 17.91 -0.11 -3.66
N SER A 234 18.63 -0.82 -2.79
CA SER A 234 18.49 -2.27 -2.62
C SER A 234 17.70 -2.58 -1.36
N VAL A 235 16.67 -3.40 -1.49
CA VAL A 235 15.82 -3.86 -0.38
C VAL A 235 15.77 -5.38 -0.37
N THR A 236 16.05 -6.03 0.77
CA THR A 236 15.92 -7.50 0.84
C THR A 236 14.45 -7.90 0.88
N ILE A 237 13.64 -7.30 1.77
CA ILE A 237 12.22 -7.63 1.92
C ILE A 237 11.37 -6.35 1.88
N GLY A 238 10.40 -6.29 0.96
CA GLY A 238 9.39 -5.22 0.90
C GLY A 238 7.98 -5.76 1.11
N ASN A 239 7.26 -5.21 2.09
CA ASN A 239 5.85 -5.53 2.36
C ASN A 239 5.00 -4.25 2.38
N PHE A 240 4.04 -4.14 1.46
CA PHE A 240 3.14 -3.00 1.36
C PHE A 240 1.70 -3.48 1.49
N LEU A 241 1.06 -3.13 2.61
CA LEU A 241 -0.20 -3.71 3.04
C LEU A 241 -1.22 -2.61 3.37
N GLY A 242 -2.46 -2.87 3.03
CA GLY A 242 -3.60 -2.06 3.46
C GLY A 242 -4.09 -1.08 2.40
N ASN A 243 -4.70 0.01 2.85
CA ASN A 243 -5.48 0.88 1.99
C ASN A 243 -4.71 2.17 1.65
N ASN A 244 -5.14 2.88 0.62
CA ASN A 244 -4.70 4.26 0.34
C ASN A 244 -3.18 4.45 0.13
N ILE A 245 -2.49 3.42 -0.37
CA ILE A 245 -1.14 3.54 -0.93
C ILE A 245 -1.28 3.85 -2.42
N LYS A 246 -1.14 5.13 -2.78
CA LYS A 246 -1.51 5.59 -4.13
C LYS A 246 -0.43 5.34 -5.18
N SER A 247 0.84 5.53 -4.84
CA SER A 247 1.96 5.39 -5.77
C SER A 247 3.17 4.71 -5.14
N ILE A 248 3.74 3.74 -5.85
CA ILE A 248 5.04 3.15 -5.55
C ILE A 248 5.87 3.13 -6.83
N GLU A 249 6.98 3.86 -6.84
CA GLU A 249 7.87 3.96 -7.98
C GLU A 249 9.24 3.37 -7.67
N PHE A 250 9.78 2.62 -8.63
CA PHE A 250 11.11 2.03 -8.57
C PHE A 250 11.96 2.55 -9.72
N ASP A 251 13.09 3.17 -9.41
CA ASP A 251 14.06 3.67 -10.38
C ASP A 251 15.43 3.05 -10.07
N ASN A 252 15.81 2.04 -10.86
CA ASN A 252 17.01 1.22 -10.64
C ASN A 252 17.05 0.61 -9.23
N ALA A 253 15.88 0.30 -8.66
CA ALA A 253 15.77 -0.37 -7.37
C ALA A 253 15.85 -1.89 -7.51
N LYS A 254 16.31 -2.57 -6.47
CA LYS A 254 16.40 -4.04 -6.41
C LYS A 254 15.67 -4.56 -5.19
N PHE A 255 14.85 -5.59 -5.39
CA PHE A 255 14.14 -6.28 -4.32
C PHE A 255 14.41 -7.79 -4.43
N ASP A 256 14.79 -8.43 -3.32
CA ASP A 256 14.91 -9.90 -3.29
C ASP A 256 13.54 -10.54 -3.10
N GLU A 257 12.72 -10.01 -2.18
CA GLU A 257 11.31 -10.36 -2.00
C GLU A 257 10.44 -9.11 -1.90
N LEU A 258 9.38 -9.06 -2.70
CA LEU A 258 8.40 -7.98 -2.69
C LEU A 258 6.97 -8.55 -2.66
N ASN A 259 6.20 -8.14 -1.65
CA ASN A 259 4.80 -8.50 -1.45
C ASN A 259 3.94 -7.23 -1.33
N LEU A 260 2.83 -7.20 -2.08
CA LEU A 260 1.87 -6.11 -2.04
C LEU A 260 0.46 -6.70 -1.85
N ASP A 261 -0.29 -6.14 -0.90
CA ASP A 261 -1.69 -6.45 -0.64
C ASP A 261 -2.43 -5.14 -0.39
N ILE A 262 -2.96 -4.56 -1.47
CA ILE A 262 -3.38 -3.15 -1.51
C ILE A 262 -4.86 -3.05 -1.90
N SER A 263 -5.64 -2.30 -1.11
CA SER A 263 -7.00 -1.86 -1.48
C SER A 263 -6.99 -0.38 -1.86
N VAL A 264 -7.40 -0.06 -3.09
CA VAL A 264 -7.18 1.27 -3.67
C VAL A 264 -8.27 1.66 -4.65
N LYS A 265 -8.54 2.97 -4.70
CA LYS A 265 -9.34 3.63 -5.74
C LYS A 265 -8.50 3.96 -6.96
N ASP A 266 -7.25 4.36 -6.75
CA ASP A 266 -6.26 4.65 -7.77
C ASP A 266 -4.88 4.15 -7.35
N LEU A 267 -4.15 3.55 -8.30
CA LEU A 267 -2.82 2.95 -8.06
C LEU A 267 -1.86 3.26 -9.19
N TYR A 268 -0.66 3.73 -8.84
CA TYR A 268 0.48 3.90 -9.73
C TYR A 268 1.64 3.04 -9.23
N LEU A 269 1.84 1.89 -9.84
CA LEU A 269 2.92 0.97 -9.52
C LEU A 269 3.84 0.86 -10.74
N ILE A 270 5.00 1.52 -10.73
CA ILE A 270 5.82 1.67 -11.93
C ILE A 270 7.28 1.29 -11.63
N ASN A 271 7.83 0.40 -12.46
CA ASN A 271 9.26 0.14 -12.53
C ASN A 271 9.89 0.87 -13.72
N LYS A 272 10.67 1.92 -13.44
CA LYS A 272 11.38 2.76 -14.41
C LYS A 272 12.78 2.24 -14.76
N THR A 273 13.18 1.08 -14.23
CA THR A 273 14.52 0.51 -14.46
C THR A 273 14.74 0.24 -15.96
N VAL A 274 15.77 0.89 -16.52
CA VAL A 274 16.07 0.89 -17.98
C VAL A 274 16.63 -0.45 -18.45
N ASP A 275 17.36 -1.14 -17.56
CA ASP A 275 17.81 -2.49 -17.80
C ASP A 275 16.64 -3.44 -17.60
N LYS A 276 16.40 -4.36 -18.55
CA LYS A 276 15.31 -5.37 -18.54
C LYS A 276 15.24 -6.28 -17.29
N ASN A 277 16.02 -5.99 -16.26
CA ASN A 277 15.92 -6.54 -14.92
C ASN A 277 14.62 -6.07 -14.25
N ARG A 278 13.53 -6.72 -14.60
CA ARG A 278 12.24 -6.54 -13.94
C ARG A 278 12.36 -6.86 -12.46
N ILE A 279 11.75 -6.05 -11.63
CA ILE A 279 11.57 -6.38 -10.23
C ILE A 279 10.62 -7.59 -10.14
N ASN A 280 11.05 -8.60 -9.38
CA ASN A 280 10.24 -9.79 -9.13
C ASN A 280 9.32 -9.55 -7.93
N ILE A 281 8.01 -9.62 -8.15
CA ILE A 281 6.99 -9.53 -7.12
C ILE A 281 6.48 -10.95 -6.84
N LYS A 282 6.67 -11.41 -5.60
CA LYS A 282 6.23 -12.74 -5.17
C LYS A 282 4.70 -12.83 -5.12
N SER A 283 4.05 -11.80 -4.57
CA SER A 283 2.60 -11.71 -4.52
C SER A 283 2.14 -10.26 -4.67
N LEU A 284 1.28 -10.01 -5.65
CA LEU A 284 0.55 -8.76 -5.83
C LEU A 284 -0.94 -9.05 -5.71
N ASN A 285 -1.57 -8.61 -4.62
CA ASN A 285 -3.01 -8.66 -4.45
C ASN A 285 -3.56 -7.24 -4.51
N ILE A 286 -4.49 -6.99 -5.41
CA ILE A 286 -5.12 -5.68 -5.59
C ILE A 286 -6.62 -5.84 -5.48
N THR A 287 -7.19 -5.11 -4.53
CA THR A 287 -8.63 -4.93 -4.40
C THR A 287 -9.00 -3.54 -4.90
N LEU A 288 -9.71 -3.47 -6.01
CA LEU A 288 -10.14 -2.22 -6.60
C LEU A 288 -11.43 -1.74 -5.95
N GLU A 289 -11.43 -0.47 -5.56
CA GLU A 289 -12.60 0.23 -5.05
C GLU A 289 -13.13 1.22 -6.09
N PRO A 290 -14.43 1.54 -6.08
CA PRO A 290 -14.99 2.56 -6.96
C PRO A 290 -14.26 3.89 -6.81
N SER A 291 -13.75 4.41 -7.92
CA SER A 291 -12.96 5.64 -7.93
C SER A 291 -13.80 6.85 -8.37
N ALA A 292 -13.17 8.02 -8.30
CA ALA A 292 -13.70 9.20 -8.98
C ALA A 292 -13.58 9.03 -10.51
N LYS A 293 -14.48 9.73 -11.23
CA LYS A 293 -14.51 9.74 -12.70
C LYS A 293 -13.17 10.15 -13.30
N ASP A 294 -12.83 9.47 -14.39
CA ASP A 294 -11.70 9.77 -15.28
C ASP A 294 -10.33 9.62 -14.63
N THR A 295 -10.22 8.82 -13.57
CA THR A 295 -8.93 8.44 -13.00
C THR A 295 -8.26 7.35 -13.84
N VAL A 296 -6.93 7.28 -13.77
CA VAL A 296 -6.13 6.24 -14.40
C VAL A 296 -5.28 5.57 -13.33
N SER A 297 -5.26 4.23 -13.35
CA SER A 297 -4.37 3.40 -12.54
C SER A 297 -3.45 2.61 -13.46
N ILE A 298 -2.18 2.45 -13.09
CA ILE A 298 -1.14 1.86 -13.93
C ILE A 298 -0.29 0.89 -13.11
N ILE A 299 -0.02 -0.28 -13.70
CA ILE A 299 0.99 -1.24 -13.25
C ILE A 299 1.92 -1.54 -14.41
N GLU A 300 3.23 -1.30 -14.24
CA GLU A 300 4.17 -1.36 -15.35
C GLU A 300 5.55 -1.96 -15.00
N GLY A 301 6.01 -2.91 -15.83
CA GLY A 301 7.42 -3.32 -15.87
C GLY A 301 7.86 -4.34 -14.80
N PHE A 302 7.00 -5.28 -14.42
CA PHE A 302 7.27 -6.28 -13.37
C PHE A 302 7.24 -7.73 -13.89
N SER A 303 7.93 -8.61 -13.16
CA SER A 303 7.68 -10.06 -13.18
C SER A 303 6.94 -10.43 -11.90
N ILE A 304 5.80 -11.13 -12.00
CA ILE A 304 4.90 -11.35 -10.87
C ILE A 304 4.56 -12.83 -10.73
N GLN A 305 5.03 -13.47 -9.67
CA GLN A 305 4.76 -14.89 -9.46
C GLN A 305 3.26 -15.15 -9.22
N LYS A 306 2.60 -14.32 -8.41
CA LYS A 306 1.16 -14.41 -8.16
C LYS A 306 0.50 -13.04 -8.20
N PHE A 307 -0.34 -12.83 -9.20
CA PHE A 307 -1.14 -11.62 -9.36
C PHE A 307 -2.62 -11.93 -9.12
N ASN A 308 -3.23 -11.28 -8.13
CA ASN A 308 -4.65 -11.39 -7.81
C ASN A 308 -5.35 -10.03 -7.95
N ILE A 309 -6.45 -10.01 -8.70
CA ILE A 309 -7.30 -8.83 -8.90
C ILE A 309 -8.71 -9.16 -8.42
N SER A 310 -9.26 -8.30 -7.56
CA SER A 310 -10.62 -8.39 -7.05
C SER A 310 -11.27 -7.01 -6.90
N GLY A 311 -12.58 -6.97 -6.61
CA GLY A 311 -13.30 -5.72 -6.31
C GLY A 311 -14.12 -5.18 -7.48
N LEU A 312 -14.31 -3.86 -7.53
CA LEU A 312 -15.18 -3.17 -8.48
C LEU A 312 -14.42 -2.06 -9.20
N LEU A 313 -14.18 -2.24 -10.50
CA LEU A 313 -13.61 -1.22 -11.36
C LEU A 313 -14.73 -0.37 -11.97
N ARG A 314 -14.94 0.83 -11.42
CA ARG A 314 -15.94 1.79 -11.90
C ARG A 314 -15.30 3.17 -12.05
N ASP A 315 -15.71 3.90 -13.09
CA ASP A 315 -15.33 5.30 -13.32
C ASP A 315 -13.82 5.56 -13.54
N THR A 316 -13.00 4.51 -13.64
CA THR A 316 -11.53 4.59 -13.78
C THR A 316 -10.99 3.65 -14.85
N THR A 317 -9.86 3.99 -15.46
CA THR A 317 -9.13 3.12 -16.39
C THR A 317 -8.00 2.43 -15.65
N PHE A 318 -7.93 1.10 -15.72
CA PHE A 318 -6.84 0.35 -15.11
C PHE A 318 -5.98 -0.33 -16.18
N ASN A 319 -4.71 0.09 -16.26
CA ASN A 319 -3.75 -0.35 -17.26
C ASN A 319 -2.69 -1.25 -16.63
N ILE A 320 -2.50 -2.41 -17.20
CA ILE A 320 -1.48 -3.39 -16.82
C ILE A 320 -0.57 -3.56 -18.04
N TYR A 321 0.66 -3.07 -17.95
CA TYR A 321 1.58 -2.95 -19.08
C TYR A 321 2.91 -3.66 -18.82
N ASP A 322 3.42 -4.35 -19.84
CA ASP A 322 4.73 -5.00 -19.83
C ASP A 322 4.97 -5.91 -18.60
N ILE A 323 3.95 -6.69 -18.24
CA ILE A 323 3.99 -7.61 -17.10
C ILE A 323 4.20 -9.05 -17.57
N ILE A 324 5.15 -9.75 -16.95
CA ILE A 324 5.19 -11.22 -16.95
C ILE A 324 4.54 -11.70 -15.67
N PHE A 325 3.66 -12.70 -15.74
CA PHE A 325 3.16 -13.37 -14.54
C PHE A 325 3.25 -14.90 -14.64
N ASN A 326 3.36 -15.60 -13.51
CA ASN A 326 3.22 -17.06 -13.47
C ASN A 326 1.78 -17.45 -13.14
N ASN A 327 1.12 -16.72 -12.22
CA ASN A 327 -0.27 -16.96 -11.86
C ASN A 327 -1.08 -15.67 -11.96
N LEU A 328 -2.07 -15.61 -12.84
CA LEU A 328 -3.07 -14.55 -12.90
C LEU A 328 -4.41 -15.06 -12.35
N LEU A 329 -4.88 -14.42 -11.28
CA LEU A 329 -6.12 -14.74 -10.59
C LEU A 329 -7.03 -13.51 -10.64
N ILE A 330 -8.20 -13.63 -11.27
CA ILE A 330 -9.23 -12.59 -11.25
C ILE A 330 -10.43 -13.17 -10.51
N LYS A 331 -10.72 -12.66 -9.31
CA LYS A 331 -11.69 -13.29 -8.40
C LYS A 331 -12.66 -12.27 -7.82
N ASN A 332 -13.96 -12.56 -7.88
CA ASN A 332 -15.01 -11.67 -7.37
C ASN A 332 -14.83 -10.23 -7.91
N PHE A 333 -14.56 -10.11 -9.21
CA PHE A 333 -14.23 -8.85 -9.85
C PHE A 333 -15.34 -8.41 -10.79
N VAL A 334 -15.77 -7.16 -10.70
CA VAL A 334 -16.75 -6.55 -11.59
C VAL A 334 -16.11 -5.37 -12.31
N ASN A 335 -16.09 -5.44 -13.64
CA ASN A 335 -15.63 -4.35 -14.48
C ASN A 335 -16.81 -3.59 -15.10
N GLU A 336 -17.01 -2.36 -14.65
CA GLU A 336 -17.98 -1.40 -15.21
C GLU A 336 -17.28 -0.29 -16.01
N SER A 337 -15.96 -0.38 -16.21
CA SER A 337 -15.14 0.62 -16.88
C SER A 337 -14.12 -0.03 -17.83
N LYS A 338 -12.92 0.54 -17.96
CA LYS A 338 -11.89 0.12 -18.89
C LYS A 338 -10.72 -0.56 -18.15
N LEU A 339 -10.58 -1.87 -18.34
CA LEU A 339 -9.42 -2.65 -17.89
C LEU A 339 -8.61 -3.08 -19.11
N ILE A 340 -7.32 -2.72 -19.15
CA ILE A 340 -6.44 -3.00 -20.28
C ILE A 340 -5.25 -3.83 -19.80
N PHE A 341 -5.06 -5.00 -20.42
CA PHE A 341 -3.80 -5.74 -20.38
C PHE A 341 -3.08 -5.50 -21.70
N ASN A 342 -1.84 -5.01 -21.64
CA ASN A 342 -1.08 -4.69 -22.84
C ASN A 342 0.37 -5.19 -22.72
N ALA A 343 0.83 -5.90 -23.77
CA ALA A 343 2.15 -6.53 -23.82
C ALA A 343 2.43 -7.42 -22.60
N THR A 344 1.43 -8.18 -22.16
CA THR A 344 1.57 -9.10 -21.01
C THR A 344 1.77 -10.53 -21.46
N SER A 345 2.49 -11.32 -20.67
CA SER A 345 2.75 -12.72 -21.00
C SER A 345 2.81 -13.60 -19.76
N LEU A 346 2.62 -14.89 -19.98
CA LEU A 346 2.62 -15.91 -18.93
C LEU A 346 3.94 -16.69 -18.94
N GLU A 347 4.52 -16.94 -17.77
CA GLU A 347 5.64 -17.88 -17.58
C GLU A 347 5.14 -19.30 -17.30
N SER A 348 5.92 -20.31 -17.70
CA SER A 348 5.62 -21.73 -17.44
C SER A 348 6.37 -22.21 -16.17
N PRO A 349 5.74 -22.95 -15.24
CA PRO A 349 4.35 -23.40 -15.29
C PRO A 349 3.36 -22.26 -14.96
N GLY A 350 2.41 -22.03 -15.87
CA GLY A 350 1.53 -20.86 -15.86
C GLY A 350 0.09 -21.20 -15.49
N ARG A 351 -0.57 -20.34 -14.70
CA ARG A 351 -1.99 -20.47 -14.36
C ARG A 351 -2.76 -19.18 -14.61
N VAL A 352 -3.91 -19.31 -15.26
CA VAL A 352 -4.91 -18.24 -15.37
C VAL A 352 -6.22 -18.76 -14.77
N GLU A 353 -6.81 -18.00 -13.85
CA GLU A 353 -8.06 -18.36 -13.21
C GLU A 353 -8.99 -17.15 -13.05
N ILE A 354 -10.17 -17.21 -13.67
CA ILE A 354 -11.17 -16.14 -13.71
C ILE A 354 -12.47 -16.62 -13.09
N THR A 355 -12.83 -16.09 -11.92
CA THR A 355 -13.82 -16.72 -11.04
C THR A 355 -14.81 -15.73 -10.48
N ARG A 356 -16.10 -16.02 -10.57
CA ARG A 356 -17.17 -15.15 -10.05
C ARG A 356 -16.99 -13.70 -10.51
N SER A 357 -16.62 -13.51 -11.78
CA SER A 357 -16.18 -12.20 -12.29
C SER A 357 -16.94 -11.78 -13.55
N GLN A 358 -17.25 -10.50 -13.65
CA GLN A 358 -17.81 -9.88 -14.84
C GLN A 358 -16.71 -9.01 -15.46
N LEU A 359 -16.08 -9.52 -16.53
CA LEU A 359 -14.96 -8.81 -17.14
C LEU A 359 -15.39 -7.63 -18.00
N GLY A 360 -16.64 -7.57 -18.46
CA GLY A 360 -17.11 -6.46 -19.29
C GLY A 360 -16.18 -6.18 -20.48
N LYS A 361 -15.91 -4.90 -20.76
CA LYS A 361 -15.05 -4.43 -21.87
C LYS A 361 -13.55 -4.48 -21.55
N VAL A 362 -13.05 -5.60 -21.03
CA VAL A 362 -11.61 -5.79 -20.86
C VAL A 362 -10.93 -5.84 -22.22
N GLU A 363 -9.81 -5.12 -22.38
CA GLU A 363 -8.96 -5.16 -23.57
C GLU A 363 -7.70 -6.00 -23.28
N PHE A 364 -7.49 -7.04 -24.09
CA PHE A 364 -6.24 -7.80 -24.13
C PHE A 364 -5.49 -7.45 -25.42
N ASN A 365 -4.34 -6.78 -25.28
CA ASN A 365 -3.51 -6.31 -26.37
C ASN A 365 -2.14 -7.00 -26.30
N TYR A 366 -1.77 -7.76 -27.33
CA TYR A 366 -0.48 -8.48 -27.38
C TYR A 366 -0.28 -9.39 -26.16
N VAL A 367 -1.30 -10.18 -25.82
CA VAL A 367 -1.31 -11.06 -24.65
C VAL A 367 -1.18 -12.53 -25.07
N ASP A 368 -0.22 -13.24 -24.49
CA ASP A 368 0.01 -14.66 -24.78
C ASP A 368 -0.28 -15.53 -23.55
N PHE A 369 -1.37 -16.29 -23.62
CA PHE A 369 -1.78 -17.27 -22.60
C PHE A 369 -1.46 -18.73 -23.00
N THR A 370 -0.75 -18.97 -24.10
CA THR A 370 -0.46 -20.33 -24.58
C THR A 370 0.37 -21.16 -23.61
N LYS A 371 1.19 -20.50 -22.78
CA LYS A 371 2.03 -21.11 -21.73
C LYS A 371 1.26 -21.49 -20.46
N ALA A 372 -0.07 -21.38 -20.47
CA ALA A 372 -0.90 -21.73 -19.32
C ALA A 372 -1.11 -23.23 -19.27
N ASP A 373 -0.52 -23.88 -18.26
CA ASP A 373 -0.80 -25.29 -17.94
C ASP A 373 -2.22 -25.44 -17.39
N THR A 374 -2.72 -24.39 -16.74
CA THR A 374 -4.09 -24.35 -16.23
C THR A 374 -4.77 -23.04 -16.64
N PHE A 375 -5.80 -23.14 -17.47
CA PHE A 375 -6.67 -22.01 -17.79
C PHE A 375 -8.10 -22.31 -17.31
N ARG A 376 -8.57 -21.60 -16.27
CA ARG A 376 -9.87 -21.83 -15.64
C ARG A 376 -10.75 -20.60 -15.73
N ILE A 377 -11.98 -20.78 -16.19
CA ILE A 377 -13.03 -19.76 -16.09
C ILE A 377 -14.25 -20.43 -15.46
N TYR A 378 -14.81 -19.86 -14.38
CA TYR A 378 -16.06 -20.38 -13.81
C TYR A 378 -16.89 -19.30 -13.15
N LEU A 379 -18.21 -19.41 -13.29
CA LEU A 379 -19.18 -18.41 -12.79
C LEU A 379 -18.83 -16.98 -13.23
N SER A 380 -18.32 -16.83 -14.44
CA SER A 380 -17.82 -15.55 -14.96
C SER A 380 -18.40 -15.24 -16.33
N ASN A 381 -18.50 -13.95 -16.66
CA ASN A 381 -18.92 -13.46 -17.96
C ASN A 381 -17.74 -12.77 -18.67
N ILE A 382 -17.42 -13.25 -19.87
CA ILE A 382 -16.35 -12.76 -20.74
C ILE A 382 -16.83 -12.42 -22.16
N THR A 383 -18.14 -12.24 -22.39
CA THR A 383 -18.69 -12.04 -23.74
C THR A 383 -18.35 -10.71 -24.41
N ASP A 384 -17.88 -9.73 -23.64
CA ASP A 384 -17.63 -8.36 -24.09
C ASP A 384 -16.15 -7.98 -24.10
N ILE A 385 -15.26 -8.96 -23.96
CA ILE A 385 -13.82 -8.72 -24.05
C ILE A 385 -13.42 -8.32 -25.47
N ILE A 386 -12.38 -7.50 -25.55
CA ILE A 386 -11.72 -7.05 -26.77
C ILE A 386 -10.32 -7.67 -26.79
N THR A 387 -9.91 -8.19 -27.94
CA THR A 387 -8.71 -9.01 -28.10
C THR A 387 -7.98 -8.59 -29.37
N HIS A 388 -6.79 -8.00 -29.22
CA HIS A 388 -5.90 -7.67 -30.32
C HIS A 388 -4.59 -8.45 -30.15
N ASN A 389 -4.23 -9.27 -31.16
CA ASN A 389 -3.06 -10.14 -31.11
C ASN A 389 -2.96 -10.95 -29.80
N THR A 390 -4.09 -11.50 -29.36
CA THR A 390 -4.19 -12.29 -28.13
C THR A 390 -4.39 -13.75 -28.45
N VAL A 391 -3.62 -14.63 -27.81
CA VAL A 391 -3.73 -16.08 -28.00
C VAL A 391 -4.12 -16.73 -26.67
N PHE A 392 -5.33 -17.27 -26.62
CA PHE A 392 -5.80 -18.05 -25.47
C PHE A 392 -5.26 -19.48 -25.50
N SER A 393 -5.13 -20.09 -24.32
CA SER A 393 -4.79 -21.51 -24.19
C SER A 393 -5.93 -22.38 -24.74
N ASN A 394 -5.57 -23.46 -25.44
CA ASN A 394 -6.52 -24.50 -25.85
C ASN A 394 -6.88 -25.45 -24.69
N ASN A 395 -6.14 -25.40 -23.58
CA ASN A 395 -6.31 -26.28 -22.43
C ASN A 395 -7.17 -25.62 -21.35
N ILE A 396 -8.40 -25.22 -21.73
CA ILE A 396 -9.36 -24.70 -20.77
C ILE A 396 -9.93 -25.85 -19.94
N ILE A 397 -9.80 -25.76 -18.63
CA ILE A 397 -10.36 -26.72 -17.68
C ILE A 397 -11.42 -26.05 -16.80
N SER A 398 -12.50 -26.78 -16.50
CA SER A 398 -13.54 -26.38 -15.56
C SER A 398 -13.15 -26.69 -14.10
N LYS A 399 -14.02 -26.36 -13.14
CA LYS A 399 -13.82 -26.71 -11.71
C LYS A 399 -13.67 -28.22 -11.52
N ASP A 400 -14.50 -28.98 -12.23
CA ASP A 400 -14.42 -30.43 -12.33
C ASP A 400 -13.92 -30.79 -13.73
N GLU A 401 -12.93 -31.67 -13.85
CA GLU A 401 -12.26 -32.01 -15.14
C GLU A 401 -13.24 -32.49 -16.22
N PHE A 402 -14.40 -33.00 -15.81
CA PHE A 402 -15.42 -33.57 -16.70
C PHE A 402 -16.66 -32.69 -16.87
N ASP A 403 -16.61 -31.41 -16.50
CA ASP A 403 -17.71 -30.47 -16.70
C ASP A 403 -17.63 -29.82 -18.10
N PHE A 404 -17.87 -30.67 -19.11
CA PHE A 404 -17.88 -30.27 -20.51
C PHE A 404 -18.93 -29.21 -20.84
N SER A 405 -20.00 -29.10 -20.04
CA SER A 405 -21.03 -28.08 -20.24
C SER A 405 -20.48 -26.69 -19.96
N THR A 406 -19.74 -26.53 -18.84
CA THR A 406 -19.04 -25.28 -18.53
C THR A 406 -17.94 -24.97 -19.54
N ILE A 407 -17.16 -25.97 -19.97
CA ILE A 407 -16.13 -25.78 -20.99
C ILE A 407 -16.75 -25.30 -22.32
N ARG A 408 -17.85 -25.93 -22.76
CA ARG A 408 -18.60 -25.51 -23.96
C ARG A 408 -19.08 -24.07 -23.83
N GLU A 409 -19.62 -23.70 -22.67
CA GLU A 409 -20.08 -22.34 -22.40
C GLU A 409 -18.95 -21.31 -22.51
N ILE A 410 -17.74 -21.63 -22.02
CA ILE A 410 -16.57 -20.75 -22.14
C ILE A 410 -16.21 -20.53 -23.62
N TYR A 411 -16.12 -21.61 -24.42
CA TYR A 411 -15.85 -21.49 -25.85
C TYR A 411 -16.93 -20.71 -26.59
N ARG A 412 -18.21 -20.88 -26.22
CA ARG A 412 -19.32 -20.10 -26.76
C ARG A 412 -19.16 -18.61 -26.47
N GLN A 413 -18.75 -18.23 -25.26
CA GLN A 413 -18.49 -16.83 -24.91
C GLN A 413 -17.29 -16.25 -25.68
N LEU A 414 -16.19 -17.01 -25.81
CA LEU A 414 -15.01 -16.61 -26.60
C LEU A 414 -15.34 -16.45 -28.09
N LYS A 415 -16.13 -17.36 -28.65
CA LYS A 415 -16.66 -17.27 -30.02
C LYS A 415 -17.48 -15.98 -30.21
N SER A 416 -18.38 -15.68 -29.28
CA SER A 416 -19.18 -14.45 -29.33
C SER A 416 -18.30 -13.19 -29.26
N ALA A 417 -17.29 -13.17 -28.39
CA ALA A 417 -16.35 -12.07 -28.28
C ALA A 417 -15.52 -11.87 -29.58
N ALA A 418 -15.06 -12.95 -30.21
CA ALA A 418 -14.35 -12.89 -31.48
C ALA A 418 -15.26 -12.40 -32.62
N GLY A 419 -16.49 -12.89 -32.69
CA GLY A 419 -17.47 -12.47 -33.69
C GLY A 419 -17.82 -10.98 -33.61
N LYS A 420 -17.95 -10.41 -32.39
CA LYS A 420 -18.16 -8.96 -32.19
C LYS A 420 -17.02 -8.11 -32.74
N GLN A 421 -15.81 -8.67 -32.80
CA GLN A 421 -14.61 -8.00 -33.28
C GLN A 421 -14.31 -8.31 -34.75
N SER A 422 -15.19 -9.06 -35.44
CA SER A 422 -14.99 -9.53 -36.81
C SER A 422 -13.71 -10.37 -37.02
N ASP A 423 -13.22 -11.03 -35.95
CA ASP A 423 -12.07 -11.94 -36.02
C ASP A 423 -12.55 -13.35 -36.40
N LYS A 424 -12.73 -13.57 -37.70
CA LYS A 424 -13.32 -14.81 -38.20
C LYS A 424 -12.45 -16.05 -37.94
N VAL A 425 -11.13 -15.88 -37.88
CA VAL A 425 -10.19 -16.99 -37.65
C VAL A 425 -10.37 -17.52 -36.23
N ASN A 426 -10.36 -16.63 -35.23
CA ASN A 426 -10.58 -17.04 -33.85
C ASN A 426 -12.02 -17.50 -33.60
N GLU A 427 -13.01 -16.89 -34.24
CA GLU A 427 -14.41 -17.32 -34.16
C GLU A 427 -14.58 -18.79 -34.59
N LEU A 428 -14.06 -19.16 -35.77
CA LEU A 428 -14.12 -20.55 -36.28
C LEU A 428 -13.32 -21.52 -35.39
N ARG A 429 -12.17 -21.08 -34.87
CA ARG A 429 -11.38 -21.88 -33.93
C ARG A 429 -12.17 -22.21 -32.66
N TYR A 430 -12.82 -21.22 -32.06
CA TYR A 430 -13.63 -21.44 -30.86
C TYR A 430 -14.91 -22.22 -31.15
N GLU A 431 -15.49 -22.09 -32.35
CA GLU A 431 -16.60 -22.93 -32.79
C GLU A 431 -16.22 -24.41 -32.85
N ALA A 432 -15.05 -24.75 -33.41
CA ALA A 432 -14.56 -26.12 -33.43
C ALA A 432 -14.36 -26.69 -32.01
N LEU A 433 -13.77 -25.89 -31.11
CA LEU A 433 -13.56 -26.29 -29.70
C LEU A 433 -14.87 -26.42 -28.92
N GLU A 434 -15.86 -25.56 -29.19
CA GLU A 434 -17.22 -25.66 -28.63
C GLU A 434 -17.88 -26.97 -29.06
N MET A 435 -17.80 -27.33 -30.34
CA MET A 435 -18.36 -28.59 -30.87
C MET A 435 -17.65 -29.82 -30.31
N GLU A 436 -16.33 -29.75 -30.11
CA GLU A 436 -15.57 -30.84 -29.47
C GLU A 436 -16.01 -31.05 -28.01
N ALA A 437 -16.18 -29.96 -27.25
CA ALA A 437 -16.69 -30.03 -25.89
C ALA A 437 -18.12 -30.59 -25.84
N PHE A 438 -18.98 -30.19 -26.79
CA PHE A 438 -20.33 -30.74 -26.90
C PHE A 438 -20.34 -32.24 -27.22
N LYS A 439 -19.47 -32.70 -28.12
CA LYS A 439 -19.29 -34.13 -28.41
C LYS A 439 -18.90 -34.90 -27.15
N LYS A 440 -17.96 -34.38 -26.36
CA LYS A 440 -17.54 -35.00 -25.08
C LYS A 440 -18.68 -35.03 -24.06
N GLU A 441 -19.49 -33.97 -23.98
CA GLU A 441 -20.70 -33.91 -23.15
C GLU A 441 -21.69 -35.02 -23.55
N LEU A 442 -21.97 -35.19 -24.84
CA LEU A 442 -22.88 -36.22 -25.36
C LEU A 442 -22.34 -37.65 -25.20
N ILE A 443 -21.03 -37.88 -25.37
CA ILE A 443 -20.43 -39.19 -25.13
C ILE A 443 -20.57 -39.59 -23.65
N LYS A 444 -20.43 -38.62 -22.74
CA LYS A 444 -20.61 -38.82 -21.30
C LYS A 444 -22.07 -39.03 -20.92
N SER A 445 -23.00 -38.41 -21.64
CA SER A 445 -24.43 -38.68 -21.47
C SER A 445 -24.73 -40.14 -21.87
N ASN A 446 -25.57 -40.84 -21.11
CA ASN A 446 -25.90 -42.24 -21.39
C ASN A 446 -26.93 -42.41 -22.52
N ILE A 447 -27.10 -41.39 -23.37
CA ILE A 447 -28.11 -41.40 -24.44
C ILE A 447 -27.48 -42.02 -25.69
N SER A 448 -27.94 -43.22 -26.04
CA SER A 448 -27.34 -44.04 -27.12
C SER A 448 -27.56 -43.45 -28.53
N TYR A 449 -28.70 -42.78 -28.76
CA TYR A 449 -29.05 -42.24 -30.08
C TYR A 449 -28.15 -41.08 -30.51
N ASP A 450 -27.82 -40.17 -29.60
CA ASP A 450 -26.97 -39.01 -29.90
C ASP A 450 -25.55 -39.44 -30.31
N LYS A 451 -25.06 -40.54 -29.72
CA LYS A 451 -23.74 -41.12 -30.06
C LYS A 451 -23.71 -41.64 -31.50
N TRP A 452 -24.79 -42.27 -31.97
CA TRP A 452 -24.89 -42.76 -33.35
C TRP A 452 -24.99 -41.62 -34.36
N ILE A 453 -25.77 -40.58 -34.06
CA ILE A 453 -25.90 -39.39 -34.92
C ILE A 453 -24.55 -38.68 -35.05
N LEU A 454 -23.82 -38.50 -33.93
CA LEU A 454 -22.48 -37.92 -33.95
C LEU A 454 -21.49 -38.75 -34.77
N PHE A 455 -21.52 -40.08 -34.61
CA PHE A 455 -20.67 -40.99 -35.37
C PHE A 455 -20.93 -40.91 -36.89
N ILE A 456 -22.20 -40.90 -37.30
CA ILE A 456 -22.59 -40.80 -38.72
C ILE A 456 -22.19 -39.44 -39.30
N ASN A 457 -22.38 -38.34 -38.56
CA ASN A 457 -21.97 -37.01 -39.00
C ASN A 457 -20.44 -36.87 -39.13
N GLU A 458 -19.67 -37.47 -38.22
CA GLU A 458 -18.20 -37.47 -38.31
C GLU A 458 -17.72 -38.29 -39.52
N TRP A 459 -18.37 -39.43 -39.77
CA TRP A 459 -18.08 -40.26 -40.93
C TRP A 459 -18.44 -39.56 -42.26
N SER A 460 -19.59 -38.88 -42.33
CA SER A 460 -20.02 -38.18 -43.55
C SER A 460 -19.20 -36.92 -43.82
N ASN A 461 -18.90 -36.12 -42.79
CA ASN A 461 -18.13 -34.87 -42.95
C ASN A 461 -16.64 -35.14 -43.28
N GLY A 462 -16.12 -36.33 -42.97
CA GLY A 462 -14.80 -36.75 -43.41
C GLY A 462 -14.69 -37.04 -44.91
N HIS A 463 -15.80 -37.00 -45.67
CA HIS A 463 -15.84 -37.29 -47.11
C HIS A 463 -16.25 -36.09 -47.98
N GLY A 464 -16.33 -34.88 -47.40
CA GLY A 464 -16.58 -33.62 -48.11
C GLY A 464 -17.95 -33.03 -47.81
#